data_AF-A0A955R1A6-F1
#
_entry.id   AF-A0A955R1A6-F1
#
_cell.length_a   1.000
_cell.length_b   1.000
_cell.length_c   1.000
_cell.angle_alpha   90.00
_cell.angle_beta   90.00
_cell.angle_gamma   90.00
#
_symmetry.space_group_name_H-M   'P 1'
#
loop_
_entity.id
_entity.type
_entity.pdbx_description
1 polymer ?
#
loop_
_entity_poly.entity_id
_entity_poly.type
_entity_poly.pdbx_seq_one_letter_code
_entity_poly.pdbx_strand_id
1 'polypeptide(L)'
;MNRFSITLLTAVAVVSSFLFQVPVARPEHTTAPAEEPKKRKFFEYKGNYREEIEQARKKFLDAFGYELVDSDKGWKKDEIEKLHRVFSKLPESFHRLPGLKGLIRVYAFPSRFQEGQGGRIPAATFPKFTTIYREEFKSHLAVFSDDIFRLELYDPLFNEEDADFENIVHHEMGHAADISHGMLSFTPEWLQISGFSILNLPALDARPDADYIYALRNDPANTGYAPVSVRHLPTYSRENPQEDFANSVAAYIHYPYFRYSHPARYQYLMDKVFGGKEYFPADSGPSGYHERVLADARGYVEGKQWEALFKLVTEVSRNPDMKLEAALLPLLYKAVEPANGEDSVPWVVKATCYMNDPGALILRRQMATVKRVSVSEMMKHERCFRVGRKAFEEDQAKWPPLNLYFFLDDNKPYVQLMDPIALNAHARGFKTRYLWTLNFPESTGKVVLNGSAEGPEVVTGAVMIDMNKSAFRLFELPEGAKLTMDVKVERYNDRGDKFESTPSRIQFVVHPWFPYTTQKSDTVKVRYPASMMQLERRGP
;
A
#
# COMPACT_ATOMS: atom_id res chain seq x y z
N MET A 1 25.66 -20.07 53.23
CA MET A 1 26.43 -19.09 54.04
C MET A 1 26.57 -17.83 53.18
N ASN A 2 25.68 -16.85 53.37
CA ASN A 2 25.95 -15.56 54.05
C ASN A 2 26.92 -14.67 53.25
N ARG A 3 26.67 -13.40 52.91
CA ARG A 3 25.62 -12.42 53.30
C ARG A 3 25.62 -11.24 52.28
N PHE A 4 24.47 -10.57 52.22
CA PHE A 4 24.20 -9.24 51.65
C PHE A 4 25.08 -8.11 52.22
N SER A 5 25.23 -7.02 51.46
CA SER A 5 24.98 -5.67 51.99
C SER A 5 24.69 -4.61 50.91
N ILE A 6 23.62 -3.86 51.19
CA ILE A 6 23.07 -2.66 50.53
C ILE A 6 23.87 -1.43 51.00
N THR A 7 23.99 -0.35 50.20
CA THR A 7 23.75 1.05 50.64
C THR A 7 23.59 1.99 49.44
N LEU A 8 22.44 2.66 49.43
CA LEU A 8 22.01 3.83 48.66
C LEU A 8 22.45 5.10 49.43
N LEU A 9 22.82 6.22 48.79
CA LEU A 9 22.30 7.55 49.16
C LEU A 9 22.71 8.68 48.20
N THR A 10 21.68 9.46 47.87
CA THR A 10 21.60 10.82 47.31
C THR A 10 22.34 11.91 48.11
N ALA A 11 22.82 12.95 47.44
CA ALA A 11 23.14 14.25 48.04
C ALA A 11 22.70 15.42 47.13
N VAL A 12 21.85 16.27 47.69
CA VAL A 12 21.43 17.60 47.21
C VAL A 12 22.37 18.63 47.84
N ALA A 13 22.72 19.71 47.13
CA ALA A 13 23.24 20.93 47.74
C ALA A 13 22.81 22.19 46.95
N VAL A 14 22.18 23.10 47.70
CA VAL A 14 21.73 24.47 47.37
C VAL A 14 22.64 25.43 48.14
N VAL A 15 23.08 26.55 47.55
CA VAL A 15 23.49 27.83 48.22
C VAL A 15 23.44 28.95 47.16
N SER A 16 22.46 29.90 47.18
CA SER A 16 22.46 31.27 47.79
C SER A 16 23.24 32.33 46.96
N SER A 17 22.92 33.62 46.79
CA SER A 17 21.96 34.60 47.37
C SER A 17 21.99 35.92 46.55
N PHE A 18 20.88 36.71 46.58
CA PHE A 18 20.72 38.19 46.68
C PHE A 18 21.79 39.17 46.09
N LEU A 19 21.54 40.37 45.51
CA LEU A 19 20.57 41.47 45.68
C LEU A 19 20.89 42.52 44.59
N PHE A 20 19.89 43.17 43.98
CA PHE A 20 19.90 44.62 43.71
C PHE A 20 18.45 45.11 43.54
N GLN A 21 18.00 45.96 44.47
CA GLN A 21 16.78 46.75 44.40
C GLN A 21 17.13 48.17 43.93
N VAL A 22 16.29 48.77 43.09
CA VAL A 22 15.99 50.21 43.08
C VAL A 22 14.48 50.38 42.91
N PRO A 23 13.81 51.33 43.59
CA PRO A 23 12.36 51.28 43.85
C PRO A 23 11.53 52.38 43.16
N VAL A 24 10.20 52.29 43.40
CA VAL A 24 9.15 53.36 43.35
C VAL A 24 8.43 53.50 41.98
N ALA A 25 7.09 53.53 41.84
CA ALA A 25 5.96 53.76 42.75
C ALA A 25 4.72 52.91 42.38
N ARG A 26 3.90 52.56 43.39
CA ARG A 26 2.50 52.11 43.23
C ARG A 26 1.55 53.31 43.25
N PRO A 27 0.53 53.29 42.40
CA PRO A 27 -0.81 53.74 42.78
C PRO A 27 -1.76 52.54 42.87
N GLU A 28 -2.35 52.44 44.06
CA GLU A 28 -3.67 51.93 44.46
C GLU A 28 -4.43 50.87 43.64
N HIS A 29 -4.88 49.88 44.41
CA HIS A 29 -5.92 48.92 44.07
C HIS A 29 -7.18 49.59 43.52
N THR A 30 -7.55 49.23 42.29
CA THR A 30 -8.97 49.12 41.92
C THR A 30 -9.33 47.64 41.82
N THR A 31 -10.29 47.23 42.63
CA THR A 31 -10.88 45.90 42.65
C THR A 31 -11.59 45.63 41.32
N ALA A 32 -10.99 44.84 40.44
CA ALA A 32 -11.72 44.17 39.38
C ALA A 32 -12.54 43.02 40.00
N PRO A 33 -13.84 42.89 39.69
CA PRO A 33 -14.64 41.79 40.21
C PRO A 33 -14.06 40.46 39.73
N ALA A 34 -13.99 39.48 40.62
CA ALA A 34 -13.64 38.11 40.28
C ALA A 34 -14.60 37.62 39.19
N GLU A 35 -14.08 37.36 37.99
CA GLU A 35 -14.83 36.58 37.00
C GLU A 35 -15.11 35.21 37.61
N GLU A 36 -16.40 34.90 37.80
CA GLU A 36 -16.81 33.55 38.17
C GLU A 36 -16.21 32.55 37.16
N PRO A 37 -15.68 31.41 37.62
CA PRO A 37 -15.20 30.38 36.72
C PRO A 37 -16.38 29.94 35.85
N LYS A 38 -16.32 30.25 34.54
CA LYS A 38 -17.28 29.76 33.56
C LYS A 38 -17.37 28.24 33.69
N LYS A 39 -18.38 27.74 34.41
CA LYS A 39 -18.73 26.31 34.45
C LYS A 39 -18.95 25.91 33.00
N ARG A 40 -18.04 25.10 32.43
CA ARG A 40 -18.28 24.43 31.15
C ARG A 40 -19.64 23.76 31.29
N LYS A 41 -20.59 24.12 30.41
CA LYS A 41 -21.86 23.41 30.35
C LYS A 41 -21.52 21.96 30.00
N PHE A 42 -21.57 21.09 30.99
CA PHE A 42 -21.64 19.66 30.74
C PHE A 42 -22.94 19.44 29.97
N PHE A 43 -22.83 19.14 28.67
CA PHE A 43 -23.96 18.65 27.92
C PHE A 43 -24.24 17.25 28.42
N GLU A 44 -25.24 17.14 29.30
CA GLU A 44 -25.74 15.86 29.77
C GLU A 44 -26.50 15.22 28.61
N TYR A 45 -25.98 14.10 28.10
CA TYR A 45 -26.65 13.33 27.06
C TYR A 45 -27.94 12.77 27.66
N LYS A 46 -29.09 13.11 27.07
CA LYS A 46 -30.41 12.79 27.64
C LYS A 46 -30.84 11.33 27.45
N GLY A 47 -30.06 10.50 26.76
CA GLY A 47 -30.38 9.09 26.46
C GLY A 47 -29.43 8.09 27.15
N ASN A 48 -29.70 6.80 27.00
CA ASN A 48 -28.79 5.75 27.43
C ASN A 48 -27.84 5.37 26.28
N TYR A 49 -26.72 6.08 26.19
CA TYR A 49 -25.73 5.89 25.12
C TYR A 49 -25.23 4.43 25.01
N ARG A 50 -25.17 3.69 26.13
CA ARG A 50 -24.76 2.28 26.14
C ARG A 50 -25.80 1.38 25.48
N GLU A 51 -27.08 1.58 25.78
CA GLU A 51 -28.17 0.82 25.13
C GLU A 51 -28.21 1.07 23.63
N GLU A 52 -27.96 2.31 23.19
CA GLU A 52 -27.90 2.64 21.77
C GLU A 52 -26.76 1.94 21.04
N ILE A 53 -25.58 1.83 21.67
CA ILE A 53 -24.45 1.05 21.14
C ILE A 53 -24.82 -0.43 21.05
N GLU A 54 -25.39 -1.02 22.09
CA GLU A 54 -25.77 -2.44 22.09
C GLU A 54 -26.85 -2.76 21.05
N GLN A 55 -27.82 -1.86 20.86
CA GLN A 55 -28.81 -1.97 19.78
C GLN A 55 -28.15 -1.92 18.39
N ALA A 56 -27.20 -1.00 18.18
CA ALA A 56 -26.47 -0.89 16.92
C ALA A 56 -25.59 -2.13 16.65
N ARG A 57 -24.92 -2.67 17.68
CA ARG A 57 -24.14 -3.92 17.60
C ARG A 57 -25.03 -5.09 17.23
N LYS A 58 -26.16 -5.24 17.92
CA LYS A 58 -27.13 -6.30 17.64
C LYS A 58 -27.65 -6.20 16.20
N LYS A 59 -28.01 -5.00 15.74
CA LYS A 59 -28.43 -4.77 14.36
C LYS A 59 -27.34 -5.16 13.35
N PHE A 60 -26.08 -4.85 13.63
CA PHE A 60 -24.95 -5.21 12.77
C PHE A 60 -24.74 -6.74 12.74
N LEU A 61 -24.75 -7.40 13.89
CA LEU A 61 -24.65 -8.85 14.02
C LEU A 61 -25.80 -9.56 13.30
N ASP A 62 -27.04 -9.12 13.50
CA ASP A 62 -28.22 -9.74 12.89
C ASP A 62 -28.17 -9.60 11.35
N ALA A 63 -27.69 -8.47 10.83
CA ALA A 63 -27.58 -8.20 9.39
C ALA A 63 -26.43 -8.95 8.69
N PHE A 64 -25.24 -8.94 9.26
CA PHE A 64 -24.01 -9.39 8.57
C PHE A 64 -23.38 -10.64 9.20
N GLY A 65 -23.78 -10.98 10.43
CA GLY A 65 -23.29 -12.17 11.14
C GLY A 65 -21.94 -12.00 11.85
N TYR A 66 -21.51 -10.76 12.08
CA TYR A 66 -20.23 -10.46 12.72
C TYR A 66 -20.41 -9.75 14.05
N GLU A 67 -19.67 -10.20 15.06
CA GLU A 67 -19.60 -9.52 16.34
C GLU A 67 -18.69 -8.29 16.24
N LEU A 68 -19.10 -7.20 16.88
CA LEU A 68 -18.29 -6.01 17.06
C LEU A 68 -17.67 -6.07 18.46
N VAL A 69 -16.37 -6.37 18.52
CA VAL A 69 -15.66 -6.67 19.76
C VAL A 69 -14.85 -5.45 20.20
N ASP A 70 -14.97 -5.11 21.48
CA ASP A 70 -14.13 -4.08 22.10
C ASP A 70 -12.75 -4.65 22.44
N SER A 71 -11.71 -3.87 22.20
CA SER A 71 -10.37 -4.15 22.72
C SER A 71 -9.98 -3.04 23.71
N ASP A 72 -8.87 -2.34 23.47
CA ASP A 72 -8.44 -1.16 24.21
C ASP A 72 -9.30 0.08 23.94
N LYS A 73 -10.18 0.03 22.92
CA LYS A 73 -11.18 1.06 22.62
C LYS A 73 -12.55 0.44 22.42
N GLY A 74 -13.56 1.10 22.98
CA GLY A 74 -14.96 0.75 22.79
C GLY A 74 -15.51 1.28 21.47
N TRP A 75 -16.41 0.53 20.84
CA TRP A 75 -17.19 1.00 19.69
C TRP A 75 -18.05 2.21 20.05
N LYS A 76 -18.12 3.19 19.13
CA LYS A 76 -19.10 4.27 19.19
C LYS A 76 -20.27 4.02 18.25
N LYS A 77 -21.44 4.57 18.58
CA LYS A 77 -22.66 4.41 17.78
C LYS A 77 -22.47 4.87 16.31
N ASP A 78 -21.87 6.04 16.11
CA ASP A 78 -21.60 6.63 14.80
C ASP A 78 -20.60 5.79 13.98
N GLU A 79 -19.59 5.21 14.64
CA GLU A 79 -18.65 4.27 14.01
C GLU A 79 -19.36 2.99 13.53
N ILE A 80 -20.25 2.43 14.35
CA ILE A 80 -21.06 1.25 13.99
C ILE A 80 -22.02 1.56 12.84
N GLU A 81 -22.68 2.72 12.88
CA GLU A 81 -23.58 3.16 11.81
C GLU A 81 -22.82 3.38 10.50
N LYS A 82 -21.61 3.95 10.56
CA LYS A 82 -20.73 4.10 9.39
C LYS A 82 -20.36 2.73 8.82
N LEU A 83 -19.92 1.77 9.64
CA LEU A 83 -19.65 0.40 9.19
C LEU A 83 -20.88 -0.29 8.61
N HIS A 84 -22.05 -0.14 9.23
CA HIS A 84 -23.28 -0.77 8.75
C HIS A 84 -23.62 -0.31 7.31
N ARG A 85 -23.42 0.97 6.99
CA ARG A 85 -23.63 1.50 5.62
C ARG A 85 -22.64 0.94 4.60
N VAL A 86 -21.42 0.64 5.03
CA VAL A 86 -20.40 0.07 4.14
C VAL A 86 -20.68 -1.41 3.90
N PHE A 87 -20.90 -2.18 4.96
CA PHE A 87 -21.22 -3.60 4.86
C PHE A 87 -22.49 -3.88 4.05
N SER A 88 -23.48 -2.98 4.08
CA SER A 88 -24.69 -3.16 3.27
C SER A 88 -24.45 -3.08 1.75
N LYS A 89 -23.27 -2.60 1.31
CA LYS A 89 -22.87 -2.64 -0.09
C LYS A 89 -22.37 -4.00 -0.51
N LEU A 90 -21.89 -4.85 0.40
CA LEU A 90 -21.40 -6.21 0.10
C LEU A 90 -22.58 -7.16 -0.21
N PRO A 91 -22.38 -8.21 -1.04
CA PRO A 91 -23.38 -9.27 -1.21
C PRO A 91 -23.40 -10.22 -0.02
N GLU A 92 -24.44 -11.07 0.04
CA GLU A 92 -24.61 -12.08 1.09
C GLU A 92 -23.43 -13.08 1.18
N SER A 93 -22.66 -13.28 0.10
CA SER A 93 -21.46 -14.13 0.13
C SER A 93 -20.36 -13.60 1.06
N PHE A 94 -20.40 -12.32 1.44
CA PHE A 94 -19.55 -11.72 2.48
C PHE A 94 -20.20 -11.69 3.85
N HIS A 95 -21.39 -12.26 4.05
CA HIS A 95 -22.02 -12.34 5.36
C HIS A 95 -21.66 -13.69 6.00
N ARG A 96 -21.39 -13.70 7.31
CA ARG A 96 -21.08 -14.92 8.09
C ARG A 96 -19.92 -15.75 7.49
N LEU A 97 -18.87 -15.07 7.04
CA LEU A 97 -17.68 -15.72 6.49
C LEU A 97 -17.13 -16.78 7.45
N PRO A 98 -16.90 -18.02 6.99
CA PRO A 98 -16.45 -19.11 7.84
C PRO A 98 -15.17 -18.79 8.61
N GLY A 99 -15.20 -18.98 9.93
CA GLY A 99 -14.04 -18.82 10.80
C GLY A 99 -13.79 -17.39 11.28
N LEU A 100 -14.27 -16.36 10.57
CA LEU A 100 -14.10 -14.97 10.99
C LEU A 100 -14.89 -14.71 12.29
N LYS A 101 -14.19 -14.41 13.39
CA LYS A 101 -14.82 -14.28 14.70
C LYS A 101 -15.48 -12.94 14.97
N GLY A 102 -15.00 -11.87 14.33
CA GLY A 102 -15.56 -10.54 14.51
C GLY A 102 -14.61 -9.43 14.09
N LEU A 103 -15.11 -8.20 14.21
CA LEU A 103 -14.37 -6.97 13.95
C LEU A 103 -13.97 -6.35 15.29
N ILE A 104 -12.67 -6.18 15.50
CA ILE A 104 -12.11 -5.67 16.75
C ILE A 104 -11.79 -4.19 16.61
N ARG A 105 -12.29 -3.38 17.56
CA ARG A 105 -11.96 -1.96 17.65
C ARG A 105 -10.67 -1.75 18.43
N VAL A 106 -9.65 -1.16 17.80
CA VAL A 106 -8.33 -0.94 18.40
C VAL A 106 -7.96 0.54 18.39
N TYR A 107 -7.35 1.07 19.46
CA TYR A 107 -6.95 2.47 19.56
C TYR A 107 -5.80 2.80 18.62
N ALA A 108 -4.67 2.11 18.73
CA ALA A 108 -3.47 2.43 17.97
C ALA A 108 -2.71 1.19 17.50
N PHE A 109 -1.95 1.35 16.43
CA PHE A 109 -0.98 0.37 15.97
C PHE A 109 0.04 0.02 17.07
N PRO A 110 0.43 -1.26 17.24
CA PRO A 110 1.60 -1.62 18.03
C PRO A 110 2.84 -0.85 17.53
N SER A 111 3.53 -0.15 18.43
CA SER A 111 4.62 0.79 18.13
C SER A 111 5.83 0.19 17.39
N ARG A 112 5.99 -1.14 17.35
CA ARG A 112 7.06 -1.82 16.59
C ARG A 112 6.91 -1.74 15.06
N PHE A 113 5.80 -1.20 14.55
CA PHE A 113 5.59 -0.87 13.14
C PHE A 113 5.88 0.62 12.83
N GLN A 114 6.48 1.37 13.77
CA GLN A 114 6.92 2.74 13.53
C GLN A 114 8.28 2.78 12.83
N GLU A 115 8.27 3.02 11.52
CA GLU A 115 8.96 4.15 10.84
C GLU A 115 8.95 3.94 9.32
N GLY A 116 8.51 4.97 8.58
CA GLY A 116 8.66 5.07 7.13
C GLY A 116 7.46 4.61 6.28
N GLN A 117 7.12 5.46 5.31
CA GLN A 117 6.35 5.17 4.08
C GLN A 117 4.82 5.35 4.16
N GLY A 118 4.33 6.35 3.40
CA GLY A 118 2.95 6.85 3.38
C GLY A 118 1.90 5.91 2.78
N GLY A 119 1.70 4.75 3.39
CA GLY A 119 0.73 3.73 2.96
C GLY A 119 0.11 2.89 4.09
N ARG A 120 0.09 3.36 5.35
CA ARG A 120 -0.38 2.55 6.51
C ARG A 120 -1.89 2.31 6.50
N ILE A 121 -2.42 1.22 5.95
CA ILE A 121 -3.87 0.93 6.03
C ILE A 121 -4.30 0.90 7.49
N PRO A 122 -5.23 1.74 7.96
CA PRO A 122 -5.66 1.76 9.35
C PRO A 122 -6.63 0.62 9.68
N ALA A 123 -6.35 -0.55 9.12
CA ALA A 123 -6.99 -1.82 9.40
C ALA A 123 -6.00 -2.98 9.13
N ALA A 124 -6.31 -4.15 9.66
CA ALA A 124 -5.52 -5.36 9.39
C ALA A 124 -6.36 -6.62 9.56
N THR A 125 -6.11 -7.62 8.72
CA THR A 125 -6.71 -8.95 8.80
C THR A 125 -5.71 -9.98 9.33
N PHE A 126 -6.14 -10.81 10.28
CA PHE A 126 -5.35 -11.88 10.92
C PHE A 126 -6.02 -13.24 10.70
N PRO A 127 -5.33 -14.39 10.77
CA PRO A 127 -3.95 -14.60 11.22
C PRO A 127 -2.91 -14.22 10.16
N LYS A 128 -1.66 -14.05 10.58
CA LYS A 128 -0.54 -13.97 9.65
C LYS A 128 -0.12 -15.38 9.23
N PHE A 129 0.61 -15.50 8.14
CA PHE A 129 1.17 -16.77 7.71
C PHE A 129 2.64 -16.63 7.36
N THR A 130 3.30 -17.78 7.22
CA THR A 130 4.66 -17.90 6.70
C THR A 130 4.67 -18.85 5.52
N THR A 131 5.53 -18.57 4.54
CA THR A 131 5.70 -19.38 3.33
C THR A 131 6.95 -20.24 3.47
N ILE A 132 6.75 -21.56 3.46
CA ILE A 132 7.82 -22.54 3.62
C ILE A 132 7.63 -23.67 2.61
N TYR A 133 8.67 -23.99 1.88
CA TYR A 133 8.77 -25.26 1.19
C TYR A 133 9.21 -26.33 2.18
N ARG A 134 8.45 -27.41 2.25
CA ARG A 134 8.78 -28.58 3.06
C ARG A 134 9.37 -29.66 2.18
N GLU A 135 10.63 -30.00 2.41
CA GLU A 135 11.35 -31.03 1.66
C GLU A 135 10.71 -32.40 1.87
N GLU A 136 10.30 -32.71 3.11
CA GLU A 136 9.61 -33.96 3.47
C GLU A 136 8.36 -34.23 2.62
N PHE A 137 7.61 -33.18 2.29
CA PHE A 137 6.35 -33.27 1.54
C PHE A 137 6.49 -32.86 0.07
N LYS A 138 7.68 -32.41 -0.35
CA LYS A 138 7.95 -31.85 -1.67
C LYS A 138 6.91 -30.81 -2.09
N SER A 139 6.57 -29.89 -1.18
CA SER A 139 5.47 -28.95 -1.42
C SER A 139 5.67 -27.58 -0.77
N HIS A 140 5.22 -26.55 -1.49
CA HIS A 140 5.07 -25.19 -0.97
C HIS A 140 3.87 -25.10 -0.03
N LEU A 141 4.11 -24.65 1.20
CA LEU A 141 3.09 -24.46 2.23
C LEU A 141 3.00 -22.98 2.64
N ALA A 142 1.78 -22.50 2.78
CA ALA A 142 1.47 -21.34 3.59
C ALA A 142 0.93 -21.79 4.96
N VAL A 143 1.68 -21.48 6.02
CA VAL A 143 1.37 -21.92 7.39
C VAL A 143 0.90 -20.73 8.21
N PHE A 144 -0.38 -20.76 8.61
CA PHE A 144 -1.00 -19.70 9.41
C PHE A 144 -0.60 -19.80 10.89
N SER A 145 -0.48 -18.65 11.56
CA SER A 145 -0.32 -18.58 13.01
C SER A 145 -1.59 -19.04 13.74
N ASP A 146 -1.43 -19.47 14.99
CA ASP A 146 -2.55 -19.83 15.90
C ASP A 146 -3.39 -18.62 16.36
N ASP A 147 -3.25 -17.46 15.71
CA ASP A 147 -4.04 -16.28 16.06
C ASP A 147 -5.52 -16.47 15.67
N ILE A 148 -6.39 -15.79 16.42
CA ILE A 148 -7.82 -15.75 16.09
C ILE A 148 -8.01 -15.03 14.76
N PHE A 149 -8.76 -15.65 13.84
CA PHE A 149 -9.22 -15.01 12.61
C PHE A 149 -10.15 -13.85 12.93
N ARG A 150 -9.67 -12.63 12.68
CA ARG A 150 -10.34 -11.38 12.99
C ARG A 150 -9.89 -10.27 12.05
N LEU A 151 -10.65 -9.19 12.07
CA LEU A 151 -10.33 -7.95 11.38
C LEU A 151 -10.19 -6.85 12.43
N GLU A 152 -9.05 -6.18 12.48
CA GLU A 152 -8.78 -5.08 13.41
C GLU A 152 -8.99 -3.74 12.70
N LEU A 153 -9.74 -2.83 13.33
CA LEU A 153 -10.05 -1.49 12.81
C LEU A 153 -9.49 -0.43 13.77
N TYR A 154 -8.49 0.32 13.29
CA TYR A 154 -7.73 1.28 14.10
C TYR A 154 -8.37 2.67 14.11
N ASP A 155 -8.06 3.49 15.12
CA ASP A 155 -8.66 4.82 15.26
C ASP A 155 -8.53 5.76 14.05
N PRO A 156 -7.37 5.82 13.36
CA PRO A 156 -7.23 6.70 12.20
C PRO A 156 -8.25 6.41 11.08
N LEU A 157 -8.72 5.15 10.95
CA LEU A 157 -9.67 4.76 9.91
C LEU A 157 -10.95 5.58 9.97
N PHE A 158 -11.47 5.83 11.17
CA PHE A 158 -12.76 6.51 11.34
C PHE A 158 -12.69 8.01 11.06
N ASN A 159 -11.48 8.55 10.88
CA ASN A 159 -11.23 9.93 10.44
C ASN A 159 -10.97 10.03 8.93
N GLU A 160 -10.95 8.90 8.20
CA GLU A 160 -10.82 8.90 6.74
C GLU A 160 -12.13 9.40 6.09
N GLU A 161 -11.97 10.03 4.92
CA GLU A 161 -13.07 10.40 4.04
C GLU A 161 -13.90 9.16 3.68
N ASP A 162 -15.20 9.34 3.44
CA ASP A 162 -16.13 8.21 3.30
C ASP A 162 -15.74 7.25 2.16
N ALA A 163 -15.22 7.76 1.04
CA ALA A 163 -14.77 6.92 -0.08
C ALA A 163 -13.54 6.07 0.28
N ASP A 164 -12.57 6.64 1.01
CA ASP A 164 -11.37 5.92 1.42
C ASP A 164 -11.69 4.91 2.53
N PHE A 165 -12.54 5.29 3.50
CA PHE A 165 -13.06 4.39 4.51
C PHE A 165 -13.74 3.16 3.89
N GLU A 166 -14.65 3.39 2.94
CA GLU A 166 -15.35 2.32 2.23
C GLU A 166 -14.40 1.41 1.46
N ASN A 167 -13.41 1.99 0.77
CA ASN A 167 -12.44 1.22 0.01
C ASN A 167 -11.58 0.34 0.92
N ILE A 168 -11.08 0.92 2.02
CA ILE A 168 -10.27 0.19 3.01
C ILE A 168 -11.06 -0.96 3.64
N VAL A 169 -12.30 -0.72 4.08
CA VAL A 169 -13.12 -1.77 4.69
C VAL A 169 -13.41 -2.90 3.69
N HIS A 170 -13.73 -2.59 2.43
CA HIS A 170 -13.95 -3.62 1.41
C HIS A 170 -12.66 -4.36 1.03
N HIS A 171 -11.50 -3.68 1.05
CA HIS A 171 -10.20 -4.31 0.87
C HIS A 171 -9.93 -5.35 1.96
N GLU A 172 -10.11 -4.99 3.24
CA GLU A 172 -9.93 -5.94 4.35
C GLU A 172 -10.94 -7.10 4.31
N MET A 173 -12.17 -6.83 3.90
CA MET A 173 -13.13 -7.91 3.64
C MET A 173 -12.70 -8.82 2.48
N GLY A 174 -11.90 -8.31 1.53
CA GLY A 174 -11.21 -9.11 0.52
C GLY A 174 -10.22 -10.09 1.14
N HIS A 175 -9.37 -9.65 2.07
CA HIS A 175 -8.49 -10.54 2.84
C HIS A 175 -9.29 -11.57 3.65
N ALA A 176 -10.39 -11.15 4.28
CA ALA A 176 -11.25 -12.07 5.02
C ALA A 176 -11.89 -13.11 4.10
N ALA A 177 -12.38 -12.70 2.92
CA ALA A 177 -12.94 -13.63 1.94
C ALA A 177 -11.87 -14.60 1.41
N ASP A 178 -10.65 -14.12 1.17
CA ASP A 178 -9.51 -14.94 0.76
C ASP A 178 -9.24 -16.08 1.76
N ILE A 179 -9.04 -15.73 3.03
CA ILE A 179 -8.78 -16.68 4.12
C ILE A 179 -9.96 -17.65 4.30
N SER A 180 -11.20 -17.15 4.27
CA SER A 180 -12.40 -17.96 4.54
C SER A 180 -12.67 -19.02 3.47
N HIS A 181 -12.14 -18.83 2.27
CA HIS A 181 -12.31 -19.71 1.12
C HIS A 181 -11.02 -20.49 0.78
N GLY A 182 -10.15 -20.71 1.75
CA GLY A 182 -8.97 -21.57 1.59
C GLY A 182 -7.78 -20.89 0.90
N MET A 183 -7.66 -19.57 0.98
CA MET A 183 -6.70 -18.73 0.25
C MET A 183 -6.84 -18.82 -1.27
N LEU A 184 -7.91 -18.23 -1.79
CA LEU A 184 -8.14 -18.05 -3.21
C LEU A 184 -6.93 -17.42 -3.92
N SER A 185 -6.24 -16.48 -3.25
CA SER A 185 -5.04 -15.81 -3.78
C SER A 185 -3.83 -16.73 -4.00
N PHE A 186 -3.84 -17.93 -3.42
CA PHE A 186 -2.81 -18.97 -3.57
C PHE A 186 -3.19 -20.08 -4.55
N THR A 187 -4.41 -20.05 -5.08
CA THR A 187 -4.83 -21.03 -6.07
C THR A 187 -4.02 -20.87 -7.37
N PRO A 188 -3.71 -21.96 -8.09
CA PRO A 188 -3.03 -21.86 -9.38
C PRO A 188 -3.76 -20.94 -10.37
N GLU A 189 -5.10 -20.96 -10.36
CA GLU A 189 -5.94 -20.09 -11.19
C GLU A 189 -5.68 -18.61 -10.88
N TRP A 190 -5.72 -18.20 -9.61
CA TRP A 190 -5.45 -16.80 -9.25
C TRP A 190 -4.01 -16.39 -9.54
N LEU A 191 -3.02 -17.22 -9.18
CA LEU A 191 -1.60 -16.91 -9.43
C LEU A 191 -1.33 -16.73 -10.94
N GLN A 192 -1.98 -17.52 -11.78
CA GLN A 192 -1.92 -17.36 -13.24
C GLN A 192 -2.56 -16.04 -13.69
N ILE A 193 -3.77 -15.73 -13.22
CA ILE A 193 -4.50 -14.50 -13.59
C ILE A 193 -3.73 -13.24 -13.12
N SER A 194 -3.16 -13.29 -11.93
CA SER A 194 -2.46 -12.17 -11.29
C SER A 194 -0.99 -12.04 -11.70
N GLY A 195 -0.43 -13.07 -12.35
CA GLY A 195 0.96 -13.06 -12.84
C GLY A 195 2.00 -13.16 -11.74
N PHE A 196 1.70 -13.82 -10.62
CA PHE A 196 2.68 -14.13 -9.59
C PHE A 196 3.32 -15.50 -9.83
N SER A 197 4.59 -15.62 -9.45
CA SER A 197 5.37 -16.87 -9.57
C SER A 197 6.10 -17.17 -8.27
N ILE A 198 6.33 -18.45 -7.97
CA ILE A 198 7.08 -18.82 -6.78
C ILE A 198 8.59 -18.63 -7.02
N LEU A 199 9.22 -17.88 -6.13
CA LEU A 199 10.66 -17.74 -6.00
C LEU A 199 11.11 -18.43 -4.72
N ASN A 200 11.85 -19.52 -4.85
CA ASN A 200 12.45 -20.23 -3.73
C ASN A 200 13.70 -19.49 -3.26
N LEU A 201 13.87 -19.39 -1.94
CA LEU A 201 14.95 -18.64 -1.31
C LEU A 201 15.69 -19.57 -0.33
N PRO A 202 16.94 -19.96 -0.64
CA PRO A 202 17.68 -20.86 0.23
C PRO A 202 18.01 -20.16 1.56
N ALA A 203 18.02 -20.93 2.64
CA ALA A 203 18.60 -20.48 3.90
C ALA A 203 20.09 -20.17 3.74
N LEU A 204 20.65 -19.32 4.62
CA LEU A 204 22.08 -18.99 4.58
C LEU A 204 22.99 -20.19 4.88
N ASP A 205 22.46 -21.22 5.50
CA ASP A 205 23.11 -22.49 5.82
C ASP A 205 22.46 -23.68 5.09
N ALA A 206 21.85 -23.41 3.93
CA ALA A 206 21.08 -24.39 3.17
C ALA A 206 21.87 -25.68 2.87
N ARG A 207 21.13 -26.79 2.93
CA ARG A 207 21.57 -28.14 2.54
C ARG A 207 20.62 -28.66 1.46
N PRO A 208 21.04 -29.62 0.61
CA PRO A 208 20.20 -30.14 -0.47
C PRO A 208 18.83 -30.69 -0.02
N ASP A 209 18.72 -31.14 1.23
CA ASP A 209 17.55 -31.76 1.84
C ASP A 209 16.91 -30.88 2.94
N ALA A 210 17.21 -29.58 2.96
CA ALA A 210 16.65 -28.66 3.94
C ALA A 210 15.36 -28.00 3.46
N ASP A 211 14.46 -27.71 4.40
CA ASP A 211 13.36 -26.78 4.18
C ASP A 211 13.89 -25.38 3.85
N TYR A 212 13.13 -24.62 3.07
CA TYR A 212 13.48 -23.25 2.70
C TYR A 212 12.25 -22.36 2.60
N ILE A 213 12.44 -21.05 2.69
CA ILE A 213 11.34 -20.10 2.50
C ILE A 213 11.16 -19.82 1.01
N TYR A 214 10.00 -19.33 0.63
CA TYR A 214 9.75 -18.85 -0.73
C TYR A 214 8.95 -17.55 -0.70
N ALA A 215 9.06 -16.77 -1.77
CA ALA A 215 8.26 -15.59 -1.99
C ALA A 215 7.36 -15.79 -3.21
N LEU A 216 6.23 -15.10 -3.25
CA LEU A 216 5.38 -15.01 -4.44
C LEU A 216 5.73 -13.70 -5.14
N ARG A 217 6.52 -13.84 -6.19
CA ARG A 217 7.20 -12.76 -6.90
C ARG A 217 6.34 -12.27 -8.06
N ASN A 218 6.14 -10.96 -8.15
CA ASN A 218 5.46 -10.31 -9.28
C ASN A 218 6.30 -10.39 -10.58
N ASP A 219 5.66 -10.13 -11.71
CA ASP A 219 6.30 -9.96 -13.01
C ASP A 219 6.58 -8.46 -13.28
N PRO A 220 7.85 -8.04 -13.38
CA PRO A 220 8.22 -6.66 -13.68
C PRO A 220 7.65 -6.12 -15.00
N ALA A 221 7.45 -6.99 -15.99
CA ALA A 221 6.93 -6.64 -17.30
C ALA A 221 5.41 -6.54 -17.34
N ASN A 222 4.70 -7.20 -16.41
CA ASN A 222 3.25 -7.09 -16.30
C ASN A 222 2.88 -5.72 -15.72
N THR A 223 2.03 -4.96 -16.42
CA THR A 223 1.48 -3.67 -15.96
C THR A 223 0.13 -3.80 -15.27
N GLY A 224 -0.63 -4.86 -15.55
CA GLY A 224 -2.02 -5.04 -15.10
C GLY A 224 -2.14 -5.66 -13.72
N TYR A 225 -1.64 -5.02 -12.67
CA TYR A 225 -1.98 -5.36 -11.28
C TYR A 225 -3.23 -4.61 -10.82
N ALA A 226 -3.90 -5.09 -9.77
CA ALA A 226 -5.17 -4.53 -9.33
C ALA A 226 -5.07 -3.02 -9.01
N PRO A 227 -6.08 -2.21 -9.36
CA PRO A 227 -6.07 -0.78 -9.07
C PRO A 227 -6.26 -0.54 -7.57
N VAL A 228 -5.28 0.12 -6.95
CA VAL A 228 -5.27 0.43 -5.52
C VAL A 228 -6.12 1.67 -5.21
N SER A 229 -6.50 1.90 -3.94
CA SER A 229 -7.13 3.17 -3.55
C SER A 229 -6.23 4.38 -3.84
N VAL A 230 -6.82 5.57 -3.99
CA VAL A 230 -6.08 6.83 -4.23
C VAL A 230 -5.07 7.18 -3.12
N ARG A 231 -5.24 6.54 -1.97
CA ARG A 231 -4.42 6.66 -0.77
C ARG A 231 -3.11 5.85 -0.88
N HIS A 232 -3.12 4.74 -1.61
CA HIS A 232 -1.97 3.84 -1.74
C HIS A 232 -1.01 4.24 -2.86
N LEU A 233 0.21 3.71 -2.76
CA LEU A 233 1.13 3.73 -3.89
C LEU A 233 0.68 2.70 -4.92
N PRO A 234 0.82 2.96 -6.23
CA PRO A 234 0.43 2.00 -7.26
C PRO A 234 1.18 0.66 -7.19
N THR A 235 2.30 0.60 -6.47
CA THR A 235 3.08 -0.62 -6.25
C THR A 235 2.48 -1.58 -5.23
N TYR A 236 1.46 -1.18 -4.46
CA TYR A 236 0.95 -1.95 -3.33
C TYR A 236 0.39 -3.33 -3.75
N SER A 237 -0.40 -3.40 -4.82
CA SER A 237 -0.90 -4.69 -5.36
C SER A 237 0.19 -5.60 -5.95
N ARG A 238 1.43 -5.11 -6.11
CA ARG A 238 2.56 -5.93 -6.57
C ARG A 238 3.34 -6.58 -5.43
N GLU A 239 3.05 -6.21 -4.19
CA GLU A 239 3.81 -6.69 -3.04
C GLU A 239 3.67 -8.19 -2.86
N ASN A 240 2.44 -8.70 -3.00
CA ASN A 240 2.10 -10.12 -2.91
C ASN A 240 0.69 -10.37 -3.51
N PRO A 241 0.32 -11.63 -3.79
CA PRO A 241 -0.99 -11.93 -4.37
C PRO A 241 -2.19 -11.68 -3.47
N GLN A 242 -2.03 -11.61 -2.14
CA GLN A 242 -3.10 -11.26 -1.21
C GLN A 242 -3.51 -9.80 -1.37
N GLU A 243 -2.53 -8.90 -1.43
CA GLU A 243 -2.79 -7.48 -1.67
C GLU A 243 -3.38 -7.27 -3.07
N ASP A 244 -2.92 -7.99 -4.10
CA ASP A 244 -3.56 -7.96 -5.42
C ASP A 244 -5.02 -8.42 -5.36
N PHE A 245 -5.30 -9.51 -4.63
CA PHE A 245 -6.65 -10.06 -4.46
C PHE A 245 -7.57 -9.11 -3.70
N ALA A 246 -7.15 -8.61 -2.55
CA ALA A 246 -7.92 -7.69 -1.73
C ALA A 246 -8.20 -6.36 -2.46
N ASN A 247 -7.21 -5.82 -3.18
CA ASN A 247 -7.44 -4.65 -4.04
C ASN A 247 -8.35 -4.98 -5.22
N SER A 248 -8.31 -6.19 -5.76
CA SER A 248 -9.25 -6.64 -6.80
C SER A 248 -10.69 -6.72 -6.30
N VAL A 249 -10.90 -7.20 -5.06
CA VAL A 249 -12.21 -7.20 -4.40
C VAL A 249 -12.73 -5.78 -4.22
N ALA A 250 -11.89 -4.87 -3.71
CA ALA A 250 -12.27 -3.46 -3.58
C ALA A 250 -12.55 -2.81 -4.95
N ALA A 251 -11.74 -3.10 -5.96
CA ALA A 251 -11.91 -2.61 -7.32
C ALA A 251 -13.20 -3.13 -7.98
N TYR A 252 -13.60 -4.37 -7.71
CA TYR A 252 -14.84 -4.93 -8.23
C TYR A 252 -16.07 -4.10 -7.85
N ILE A 253 -16.07 -3.53 -6.63
CA ILE A 253 -17.17 -2.72 -6.09
C ILE A 253 -17.04 -1.25 -6.50
N HIS A 254 -15.81 -0.73 -6.54
CA HIS A 254 -15.55 0.71 -6.59
C HIS A 254 -14.96 1.22 -7.90
N TYR A 255 -14.47 0.34 -8.78
CA TYR A 255 -13.75 0.70 -10.01
C TYR A 255 -14.57 0.37 -11.27
N PRO A 256 -15.27 1.36 -11.87
CA PRO A 256 -16.21 1.13 -12.98
C PRO A 256 -15.59 0.47 -14.21
N TYR A 257 -14.27 0.62 -14.38
CA TYR A 257 -13.56 0.07 -15.53
C TYR A 257 -12.97 -1.32 -15.28
N PHE A 258 -13.22 -1.96 -14.12
CA PHE A 258 -12.48 -3.15 -13.68
C PHE A 258 -12.70 -4.32 -14.64
N ARG A 259 -13.94 -4.48 -15.11
CA ARG A 259 -14.30 -5.48 -16.11
C ARG A 259 -13.55 -5.33 -17.43
N TYR A 260 -13.14 -4.11 -17.79
CA TYR A 260 -12.45 -3.83 -19.04
C TYR A 260 -10.92 -3.89 -18.88
N SER A 261 -10.40 -3.37 -17.77
CA SER A 261 -8.95 -3.37 -17.51
C SER A 261 -8.44 -4.73 -17.02
N HIS A 262 -9.28 -5.50 -16.32
CA HIS A 262 -8.93 -6.80 -15.73
C HIS A 262 -10.05 -7.84 -15.89
N PRO A 263 -10.45 -8.19 -17.12
CA PRO A 263 -11.61 -9.04 -17.38
C PRO A 263 -11.52 -10.41 -16.70
N ALA A 264 -10.35 -11.05 -16.69
CA ALA A 264 -10.16 -12.35 -16.05
C ALA A 264 -10.35 -12.30 -14.52
N ARG A 265 -9.80 -11.26 -13.87
CA ARG A 265 -10.02 -11.04 -12.42
C ARG A 265 -11.49 -10.73 -12.12
N TYR A 266 -12.13 -9.90 -12.95
CA TYR A 266 -13.54 -9.57 -12.80
C TYR A 266 -14.41 -10.83 -12.84
N GLN A 267 -14.21 -11.68 -13.85
CA GLN A 267 -14.95 -12.92 -14.01
C GLN A 267 -14.71 -13.86 -12.82
N TYR A 268 -13.45 -14.06 -12.44
CA TYR A 268 -13.10 -14.89 -11.29
C TYR A 268 -13.79 -14.43 -10.00
N LEU A 269 -13.75 -13.13 -9.70
CA LEU A 269 -14.38 -12.58 -8.50
C LEU A 269 -15.91 -12.68 -8.56
N MET A 270 -16.53 -12.42 -9.71
CA MET A 270 -17.96 -12.56 -9.90
C MET A 270 -18.43 -13.97 -9.53
N ASP A 271 -17.71 -14.99 -10.03
CA ASP A 271 -18.08 -16.40 -9.87
C ASP A 271 -17.74 -16.95 -8.48
N LYS A 272 -16.56 -16.60 -7.94
CA LYS A 272 -16.01 -17.22 -6.72
C LYS A 272 -16.25 -16.42 -5.44
N VAL A 273 -16.50 -15.12 -5.54
CA VAL A 273 -16.50 -14.21 -4.39
C VAL A 273 -17.82 -13.44 -4.26
N PHE A 274 -18.35 -12.89 -5.35
CA PHE A 274 -19.52 -12.00 -5.32
C PHE A 274 -20.85 -12.72 -5.59
N GLY A 275 -20.84 -14.03 -5.81
CA GLY A 275 -22.05 -14.83 -6.02
C GLY A 275 -22.89 -14.34 -7.20
N GLY A 276 -22.25 -13.85 -8.27
CA GLY A 276 -22.91 -13.31 -9.45
C GLY A 276 -23.43 -11.86 -9.33
N LYS A 277 -23.26 -11.17 -8.19
CA LYS A 277 -23.66 -9.76 -8.07
C LYS A 277 -22.71 -8.85 -8.85
N GLU A 278 -23.22 -8.21 -9.91
CA GLU A 278 -22.50 -7.15 -10.63
C GLU A 278 -22.77 -5.75 -10.03
N TYR A 279 -21.73 -4.92 -9.93
CA TYR A 279 -21.85 -3.49 -9.56
C TYR A 279 -21.82 -2.56 -10.76
N PHE A 280 -21.09 -2.97 -11.81
CA PHE A 280 -20.92 -2.24 -13.05
C PHE A 280 -21.21 -3.19 -14.23
N PRO A 281 -22.50 -3.38 -14.58
CA PRO A 281 -22.89 -4.25 -15.69
C PRO A 281 -22.34 -3.72 -17.02
N ALA A 282 -22.17 -4.61 -17.99
CA ALA A 282 -21.74 -4.22 -19.33
C ALA A 282 -22.83 -3.37 -19.97
N ASP A 283 -22.42 -2.35 -20.70
CA ASP A 283 -23.31 -1.64 -21.60
C ASP A 283 -23.04 -2.05 -23.06
N SER A 284 -23.88 -1.55 -23.96
CA SER A 284 -23.74 -1.75 -25.42
C SER A 284 -22.62 -0.91 -26.04
N GLY A 285 -21.72 -0.34 -25.22
CA GLY A 285 -20.65 0.55 -25.66
C GLY A 285 -19.39 -0.21 -26.15
N PRO A 286 -18.26 0.50 -26.28
CA PRO A 286 -16.99 -0.12 -26.64
C PRO A 286 -16.60 -1.21 -25.64
N SER A 287 -16.16 -2.36 -26.16
CA SER A 287 -15.72 -3.49 -25.33
C SER A 287 -14.28 -3.38 -24.86
N GLY A 288 -13.46 -2.52 -25.50
CA GLY A 288 -12.05 -2.31 -25.14
C GLY A 288 -11.85 -1.26 -24.05
N TYR A 289 -10.95 -1.51 -23.11
CA TYR A 289 -10.65 -0.59 -21.99
C TYR A 289 -10.30 0.83 -22.45
N HIS A 290 -9.32 0.98 -23.36
CA HIS A 290 -8.90 2.31 -23.84
C HIS A 290 -10.01 3.02 -24.59
N GLU A 291 -10.70 2.32 -25.49
CA GLU A 291 -11.80 2.89 -26.28
C GLU A 291 -12.92 3.39 -25.38
N ARG A 292 -13.28 2.59 -24.37
CA ARG A 292 -14.30 2.93 -23.38
C ARG A 292 -13.92 4.18 -22.58
N VAL A 293 -12.74 4.21 -21.97
CA VAL A 293 -12.28 5.36 -21.19
C VAL A 293 -12.21 6.63 -22.04
N LEU A 294 -11.70 6.54 -23.27
CA LEU A 294 -11.58 7.69 -24.16
C LEU A 294 -12.94 8.16 -24.69
N ALA A 295 -13.90 7.26 -24.90
CA ALA A 295 -15.28 7.62 -25.23
C ALA A 295 -15.95 8.40 -24.09
N ASP A 296 -15.86 7.89 -22.86
CA ASP A 296 -16.43 8.54 -21.68
C ASP A 296 -15.78 9.92 -21.44
N ALA A 297 -14.44 10.00 -21.53
CA ALA A 297 -13.71 11.25 -21.39
C ALA A 297 -14.11 12.29 -22.45
N ARG A 298 -14.27 11.88 -23.72
CA ARG A 298 -14.76 12.78 -24.79
C ARG A 298 -16.16 13.29 -24.49
N GLY A 299 -17.08 12.39 -24.09
CA GLY A 299 -18.43 12.76 -23.71
C GLY A 299 -18.47 13.78 -22.57
N TYR A 300 -17.63 13.61 -21.55
CA TYR A 300 -17.52 14.57 -20.45
C TYR A 300 -16.94 15.91 -20.88
N VAL A 301 -15.96 15.94 -21.79
CA VAL A 301 -15.42 17.20 -22.33
C VAL A 301 -16.46 17.94 -23.16
N GLU A 302 -17.16 17.25 -24.06
CA GLU A 302 -18.18 17.84 -24.92
C GLU A 302 -19.41 18.31 -24.14
N GLY A 303 -19.82 17.53 -23.14
CA GLY A 303 -20.90 17.86 -22.22
C GLY A 303 -20.53 18.83 -21.10
N LYS A 304 -19.28 19.31 -21.05
CA LYS A 304 -18.75 20.19 -19.99
C LYS A 304 -18.91 19.66 -18.56
N GLN A 305 -18.80 18.34 -18.39
CA GLN A 305 -18.96 17.64 -17.11
C GLN A 305 -17.62 17.49 -16.39
N TRP A 306 -17.08 18.61 -15.87
CA TRP A 306 -15.71 18.68 -15.36
C TRP A 306 -15.43 17.82 -14.13
N GLU A 307 -16.41 17.71 -13.22
CA GLU A 307 -16.30 16.82 -12.07
C GLU A 307 -16.24 15.33 -12.49
N ALA A 308 -17.05 14.94 -13.48
CA ALA A 308 -17.04 13.58 -14.01
C ALA A 308 -15.72 13.27 -14.73
N LEU A 309 -15.18 14.21 -15.49
CA LEU A 309 -13.85 14.10 -16.11
C LEU A 309 -12.75 13.95 -15.05
N PHE A 310 -12.80 14.76 -13.98
CA PHE A 310 -11.85 14.63 -12.86
C PHE A 310 -11.92 13.26 -12.19
N LYS A 311 -13.13 12.77 -11.90
CA LYS A 311 -13.35 11.43 -11.32
C LYS A 311 -12.82 10.34 -12.25
N LEU A 312 -13.11 10.41 -13.55
CA LEU A 312 -12.60 9.46 -14.54
C LEU A 312 -11.08 9.40 -14.54
N VAL A 313 -10.40 10.54 -14.65
CA VAL A 313 -8.92 10.57 -14.70
C VAL A 313 -8.32 10.07 -13.40
N THR A 314 -8.86 10.50 -12.26
CA THR A 314 -8.43 10.02 -10.94
C THR A 314 -8.54 8.51 -10.85
N GLU A 315 -9.65 7.96 -11.35
CA GLU A 315 -9.94 6.55 -11.29
C GLU A 315 -8.98 5.76 -12.18
N VAL A 316 -8.91 6.06 -13.48
CA VAL A 316 -8.09 5.28 -14.42
C VAL A 316 -6.60 5.34 -14.09
N SER A 317 -6.10 6.43 -13.49
CA SER A 317 -4.71 6.55 -13.02
C SER A 317 -4.37 5.67 -11.81
N ARG A 318 -5.35 5.01 -11.17
CA ARG A 318 -5.10 3.97 -10.14
C ARG A 318 -4.44 2.71 -10.74
N ASN A 319 -4.57 2.50 -12.04
CA ASN A 319 -3.86 1.48 -12.80
C ASN A 319 -2.90 2.18 -13.79
N PRO A 320 -1.58 2.21 -13.53
CA PRO A 320 -0.64 2.98 -14.33
C PRO A 320 -0.53 2.42 -15.76
N ASP A 321 -1.22 3.06 -16.69
CA ASP A 321 -1.19 2.77 -18.13
C ASP A 321 -0.74 4.02 -18.90
N MET A 322 0.55 4.07 -19.25
CA MET A 322 1.14 5.26 -19.87
C MET A 322 0.56 5.55 -21.26
N LYS A 323 0.11 4.51 -21.99
CA LYS A 323 -0.50 4.70 -23.30
C LYS A 323 -1.86 5.36 -23.18
N LEU A 324 -2.67 4.91 -22.21
CA LEU A 324 -3.97 5.52 -21.94
C LEU A 324 -3.83 6.96 -21.42
N GLU A 325 -2.91 7.20 -20.48
CA GLU A 325 -2.67 8.54 -19.95
C GLU A 325 -2.20 9.52 -21.04
N ALA A 326 -1.28 9.09 -21.91
CA ALA A 326 -0.85 9.88 -23.07
C ALA A 326 -2.03 10.19 -24.02
N ALA A 327 -2.97 9.27 -24.21
CA ALA A 327 -4.16 9.49 -25.03
C ALA A 327 -5.21 10.39 -24.36
N LEU A 328 -5.24 10.46 -23.02
CA LEU A 328 -6.11 11.37 -22.27
C LEU A 328 -5.60 12.81 -22.29
N LEU A 329 -4.28 13.03 -22.35
CA LEU A 329 -3.69 14.37 -22.30
C LEU A 329 -4.25 15.35 -23.35
N PRO A 330 -4.40 15.01 -24.64
CA PRO A 330 -5.04 15.90 -25.62
C PRO A 330 -6.45 16.33 -25.24
N LEU A 331 -7.24 15.45 -24.61
CA LEU A 331 -8.59 15.78 -24.14
C LEU A 331 -8.54 16.75 -22.95
N LEU A 332 -7.56 16.60 -22.06
CA LEU A 332 -7.34 17.53 -20.95
C LEU A 332 -6.86 18.90 -21.43
N TYR A 333 -6.00 18.94 -22.46
CA TYR A 333 -5.61 20.18 -23.14
C TYR A 333 -6.82 20.88 -23.74
N LYS A 334 -7.66 20.15 -24.50
CA LYS A 334 -8.92 20.67 -25.04
C LYS A 334 -9.83 21.22 -23.94
N ALA A 335 -9.97 20.49 -22.83
CA ALA A 335 -10.83 20.89 -21.72
C ALA A 335 -10.43 22.23 -21.10
N VAL A 336 -9.15 22.59 -21.10
CA VAL A 336 -8.67 23.88 -20.58
C VAL A 336 -8.55 24.96 -21.66
N GLU A 337 -8.96 24.73 -22.91
CA GLU A 337 -8.95 25.80 -23.91
C GLU A 337 -9.90 26.96 -23.50
N PRO A 338 -9.57 28.22 -23.84
CA PRO A 338 -10.43 29.37 -23.52
C PRO A 338 -11.88 29.22 -23.98
N ALA A 339 -12.13 28.50 -25.08
CA ALA A 339 -13.46 28.20 -25.59
C ALA A 339 -14.36 27.39 -24.62
N ASN A 340 -13.75 26.67 -23.68
CA ASN A 340 -14.45 25.89 -22.65
C ASN A 340 -14.66 26.65 -21.34
N GLY A 341 -14.24 27.92 -21.27
CA GLY A 341 -14.35 28.76 -20.07
C GLY A 341 -13.26 28.49 -19.04
N GLU A 342 -13.35 29.15 -17.88
CA GLU A 342 -12.38 28.99 -16.78
C GLU A 342 -12.75 27.88 -15.79
N ASP A 343 -14.02 27.48 -15.74
CA ASP A 343 -14.54 26.53 -14.74
C ASP A 343 -13.90 25.14 -14.82
N SER A 344 -13.40 24.74 -15.99
CA SER A 344 -12.74 23.45 -16.20
C SER A 344 -11.33 23.39 -15.61
N VAL A 345 -10.64 24.53 -15.53
CA VAL A 345 -9.20 24.61 -15.22
C VAL A 345 -8.88 24.00 -13.85
N PRO A 346 -9.60 24.33 -12.75
CA PRO A 346 -9.31 23.75 -11.44
C PRO A 346 -9.47 22.22 -11.41
N TRP A 347 -10.47 21.68 -12.13
CA TRP A 347 -10.72 20.24 -12.19
C TRP A 347 -9.62 19.50 -12.95
N VAL A 348 -9.26 19.99 -14.13
CA VAL A 348 -8.21 19.38 -14.97
C VAL A 348 -6.84 19.46 -14.29
N VAL A 349 -6.50 20.60 -13.69
CA VAL A 349 -5.22 20.78 -12.99
C VAL A 349 -5.12 19.87 -11.75
N LYS A 350 -6.23 19.59 -11.05
CA LYS A 350 -6.24 18.62 -9.95
C LYS A 350 -6.10 17.18 -10.47
N ALA A 351 -6.84 16.83 -11.53
CA ALA A 351 -6.82 15.49 -12.13
C ALA A 351 -5.40 15.06 -12.54
N THR A 352 -4.65 15.97 -13.15
CA THR A 352 -3.27 15.75 -13.59
C THR A 352 -2.27 15.48 -12.45
N CYS A 353 -2.65 15.63 -11.18
CA CYS A 353 -1.85 15.19 -10.03
C CYS A 353 -1.90 13.67 -9.78
N TYR A 354 -2.88 12.98 -10.36
CA TYR A 354 -3.01 11.52 -10.28
C TYR A 354 -2.24 10.81 -11.39
N MET A 355 -2.09 11.45 -12.54
CA MET A 355 -1.40 10.91 -13.71
C MET A 355 0.11 10.77 -13.47
N ASN A 356 0.68 9.71 -14.04
CA ASN A 356 2.10 9.43 -14.04
C ASN A 356 2.79 9.86 -15.35
N ASP A 357 2.04 10.23 -16.40
CA ASP A 357 2.60 10.82 -17.61
C ASP A 357 3.22 12.21 -17.33
N PRO A 358 4.49 12.47 -17.69
CA PRO A 358 5.16 13.75 -17.48
C PRO A 358 4.46 14.96 -18.12
N GLY A 359 3.72 14.75 -19.21
CA GLY A 359 2.91 15.76 -19.88
C GLY A 359 1.83 16.36 -18.97
N ALA A 360 1.34 15.59 -18.00
CA ALA A 360 0.40 16.09 -17.00
C ALA A 360 1.03 17.17 -16.10
N LEU A 361 2.33 17.06 -15.79
CA LEU A 361 3.05 18.12 -15.07
C LEU A 361 3.26 19.37 -15.95
N ILE A 362 3.49 19.19 -17.25
CA ILE A 362 3.62 20.29 -18.20
C ILE A 362 2.34 21.11 -18.26
N LEU A 363 1.17 20.46 -18.43
CA LEU A 363 -0.13 21.13 -18.46
C LEU A 363 -0.37 21.94 -17.18
N ARG A 364 -0.13 21.36 -16.00
CA ARG A 364 -0.28 22.06 -14.71
C ARG A 364 0.60 23.30 -14.62
N ARG A 365 1.87 23.19 -15.03
CA ARG A 365 2.82 24.31 -15.03
C ARG A 365 2.37 25.41 -15.98
N GLN A 366 1.92 25.06 -17.18
CA GLN A 366 1.41 26.04 -18.15
C GLN A 366 0.22 26.82 -17.58
N MET A 367 -0.77 26.15 -17.00
CA MET A 367 -1.93 26.82 -16.39
C MET A 367 -1.55 27.75 -15.24
N ALA A 368 -0.55 27.37 -14.44
CA ALA A 368 0.00 28.22 -13.38
C ALA A 368 0.77 29.43 -13.96
N THR A 369 1.58 29.24 -15.00
CA THR A 369 2.34 30.31 -15.65
C THR A 369 1.43 31.37 -16.27
N VAL A 370 0.33 30.96 -16.91
CA VAL A 370 -0.67 31.89 -17.46
C VAL A 370 -1.66 32.40 -16.41
N LYS A 371 -1.42 32.12 -15.12
CA LYS A 371 -2.20 32.59 -13.96
C LYS A 371 -3.69 32.19 -13.96
N ARG A 372 -4.03 31.09 -14.64
CA ARG A 372 -5.39 30.52 -14.62
C ARG A 372 -5.63 29.59 -13.43
N VAL A 373 -4.56 29.22 -12.72
CA VAL A 373 -4.63 28.52 -11.43
C VAL A 373 -3.53 29.01 -10.49
N SER A 374 -3.83 29.10 -9.20
CA SER A 374 -2.81 29.38 -8.18
C SER A 374 -2.12 28.09 -7.74
N VAL A 375 -0.78 28.12 -7.63
CA VAL A 375 0.00 27.02 -7.07
C VAL A 375 -0.39 26.77 -5.61
N SER A 376 -0.64 27.82 -4.81
CA SER A 376 -1.01 27.65 -3.40
C SER A 376 -2.36 26.95 -3.25
N GLU A 377 -3.32 27.24 -4.14
CA GLU A 377 -4.63 26.58 -4.15
C GLU A 377 -4.52 25.12 -4.56
N MET A 378 -3.71 24.82 -5.60
CA MET A 378 -3.47 23.46 -6.04
C MET A 378 -2.82 22.60 -4.94
N MET A 379 -1.90 23.17 -4.15
CA MET A 379 -1.23 22.45 -3.05
C MET A 379 -2.14 22.16 -1.84
N LYS A 380 -3.35 22.72 -1.78
CA LYS A 380 -4.36 22.28 -0.80
C LYS A 380 -4.92 20.90 -1.11
N HIS A 381 -4.84 20.47 -2.37
CA HIS A 381 -5.26 19.14 -2.77
C HIS A 381 -4.17 18.12 -2.39
N GLU A 382 -4.52 17.14 -1.55
CA GLU A 382 -3.57 16.21 -0.94
C GLU A 382 -2.67 15.52 -1.97
N ARG A 383 -3.27 14.96 -3.03
CA ARG A 383 -2.49 14.29 -4.09
C ARG A 383 -1.48 15.24 -4.75
N CYS A 384 -1.86 16.50 -5.03
CA CYS A 384 -0.98 17.48 -5.64
C CYS A 384 0.18 17.87 -4.72
N PHE A 385 -0.09 17.99 -3.41
CA PHE A 385 0.96 18.19 -2.41
C PHE A 385 1.94 17.02 -2.39
N ARG A 386 1.43 15.78 -2.35
CA ARG A 386 2.23 14.55 -2.28
C ARG A 386 3.16 14.34 -3.48
N VAL A 387 2.71 14.67 -4.70
CA VAL A 387 3.54 14.61 -5.92
C VAL A 387 4.31 15.92 -6.18
N GLY A 388 4.15 16.89 -5.28
CA GLY A 388 4.79 18.19 -5.32
C GLY A 388 6.31 18.09 -5.23
N ARG A 389 6.98 19.17 -5.66
CA ARG A 389 8.46 19.21 -5.72
C ARG A 389 9.10 18.93 -4.37
N LYS A 390 8.65 19.65 -3.34
CA LYS A 390 9.20 19.55 -1.99
C LYS A 390 9.04 18.15 -1.40
N ALA A 391 7.83 17.59 -1.48
CA ALA A 391 7.54 16.24 -0.98
C ALA A 391 8.37 15.17 -1.70
N PHE A 392 8.60 15.32 -3.00
CA PHE A 392 9.45 14.40 -3.74
C PHE A 392 10.92 14.53 -3.34
N GLU A 393 11.49 15.73 -3.41
CA GLU A 393 12.94 15.96 -3.27
C GLU A 393 13.42 15.79 -1.82
N GLU A 394 12.63 16.20 -0.83
CA GLU A 394 13.03 16.17 0.57
C GLU A 394 12.76 14.82 1.26
N ASP A 395 11.80 14.05 0.77
CA ASP A 395 11.31 12.80 1.38
C ASP A 395 11.33 11.61 0.41
N GLN A 396 10.40 11.55 -0.56
CA GLN A 396 10.18 10.34 -1.37
C GLN A 396 11.43 9.88 -2.14
N ALA A 397 12.22 10.80 -2.69
CA ALA A 397 13.43 10.46 -3.42
C ALA A 397 14.49 9.74 -2.56
N LYS A 398 14.34 9.75 -1.24
CA LYS A 398 15.22 9.05 -0.29
C LYS A 398 14.72 7.65 0.09
N TRP A 399 13.49 7.29 -0.28
CA TRP A 399 12.89 6.02 0.14
C TRP A 399 13.66 4.84 -0.44
N PRO A 400 13.99 3.83 0.39
CA PRO A 400 14.70 2.65 -0.05
C PRO A 400 13.83 1.76 -0.95
N PRO A 401 14.42 0.99 -1.88
CA PRO A 401 13.69 -0.04 -2.61
C PRO A 401 13.23 -1.14 -1.64
N LEU A 402 12.10 -1.79 -1.93
CA LEU A 402 11.50 -2.83 -1.10
C LEU A 402 11.63 -4.20 -1.77
N ASN A 403 11.33 -5.27 -1.04
CA ASN A 403 11.23 -6.65 -1.57
C ASN A 403 12.43 -7.04 -2.44
N LEU A 404 13.64 -6.83 -1.91
CA LEU A 404 14.89 -7.11 -2.59
C LEU A 404 15.18 -8.63 -2.54
N TYR A 405 15.32 -9.26 -3.69
CA TYR A 405 15.62 -10.69 -3.83
C TYR A 405 16.79 -10.92 -4.78
N PHE A 406 17.67 -11.86 -4.43
CA PHE A 406 18.65 -12.43 -5.33
C PHE A 406 18.21 -13.84 -5.75
N PHE A 407 18.43 -14.20 -7.00
CA PHE A 407 18.21 -15.56 -7.49
C PHE A 407 19.04 -15.88 -8.72
N LEU A 408 19.19 -17.18 -9.01
CA LEU A 408 19.69 -17.66 -10.29
C LEU A 408 18.52 -18.10 -11.17
N ASP A 409 18.57 -17.74 -12.46
CA ASP A 409 17.66 -18.26 -13.47
C ASP A 409 18.47 -18.69 -14.68
N ASP A 410 18.40 -19.97 -15.06
CA ASP A 410 19.33 -20.62 -15.99
C ASP A 410 20.81 -20.31 -15.69
N ASN A 411 21.20 -20.42 -14.40
CA ASN A 411 22.53 -20.08 -13.87
C ASN A 411 22.96 -18.60 -14.06
N LYS A 412 22.05 -17.71 -14.46
CA LYS A 412 22.33 -16.28 -14.56
C LYS A 412 21.87 -15.55 -13.30
N PRO A 413 22.71 -14.68 -12.73
CA PRO A 413 22.37 -13.94 -11.52
C PRO A 413 21.46 -12.75 -11.80
N TYR A 414 20.34 -12.73 -11.07
CA TYR A 414 19.37 -11.66 -11.12
C TYR A 414 19.11 -11.07 -9.73
N VAL A 415 18.74 -9.80 -9.74
CA VAL A 415 18.22 -9.09 -8.58
C VAL A 415 16.85 -8.55 -8.93
N GLN A 416 15.84 -8.83 -8.13
CA GLN A 416 14.52 -8.21 -8.27
C GLN A 416 14.20 -7.35 -7.04
N LEU A 417 13.57 -6.20 -7.28
CA LEU A 417 13.14 -5.27 -6.24
C LEU A 417 11.87 -4.54 -6.64
N MET A 418 11.27 -3.89 -5.66
CA MET A 418 10.19 -2.92 -5.81
C MET A 418 10.72 -1.51 -5.54
N ASP A 419 10.49 -0.57 -6.45
CA ASP A 419 10.74 0.86 -6.27
C ASP A 419 9.40 1.60 -6.11
N PRO A 420 8.97 1.87 -4.86
CA PRO A 420 7.67 2.48 -4.58
C PRO A 420 7.52 3.91 -5.15
N ILE A 421 8.63 4.54 -5.56
CA ILE A 421 8.68 5.94 -6.00
C ILE A 421 8.95 6.05 -7.51
N ALA A 422 9.18 4.95 -8.23
CA ALA A 422 9.51 4.97 -9.65
C ALA A 422 8.50 5.76 -10.50
N LEU A 423 7.21 5.52 -10.29
CA LEU A 423 6.12 6.21 -11.02
C LEU A 423 6.08 7.71 -10.72
N ASN A 424 6.21 8.10 -9.44
CA ASN A 424 6.26 9.51 -9.07
C ASN A 424 7.51 10.21 -9.63
N ALA A 425 8.66 9.52 -9.66
CA ALA A 425 9.89 10.03 -10.26
C ALA A 425 9.71 10.27 -11.76
N HIS A 426 9.14 9.27 -12.46
CA HIS A 426 8.80 9.35 -13.87
C HIS A 426 7.87 10.54 -14.17
N ALA A 427 6.76 10.67 -13.45
CA ALA A 427 5.80 11.77 -13.59
C ALA A 427 6.41 13.17 -13.42
N ARG A 428 7.55 13.25 -12.72
CA ARG A 428 8.30 14.48 -12.49
C ARG A 428 9.42 14.72 -13.52
N GLY A 429 9.59 13.82 -14.48
CA GLY A 429 10.61 13.87 -15.51
C GLY A 429 11.99 13.42 -15.03
N PHE A 430 12.06 12.60 -13.98
CA PHE A 430 13.31 11.96 -13.57
C PHE A 430 13.47 10.61 -14.26
N LYS A 431 14.69 10.34 -14.72
CA LYS A 431 15.19 9.02 -15.04
C LYS A 431 15.67 8.34 -13.76
N THR A 432 15.74 7.02 -13.76
CA THR A 432 16.12 6.23 -12.59
C THR A 432 17.19 5.23 -12.97
N ARG A 433 18.23 5.14 -12.14
CA ARG A 433 19.33 4.19 -12.24
C ARG A 433 19.45 3.42 -10.92
N TYR A 434 19.52 2.11 -11.01
CA TYR A 434 19.70 1.21 -9.88
C TYR A 434 21.17 0.88 -9.74
N LEU A 435 21.74 1.16 -8.56
CA LEU A 435 23.15 0.95 -8.26
C LEU A 435 23.25 -0.19 -7.25
N TRP A 436 23.96 -1.25 -7.61
CA TRP A 436 24.13 -2.41 -6.74
C TRP A 436 25.60 -2.62 -6.37
N THR A 437 25.82 -3.06 -5.14
CA THR A 437 27.14 -3.38 -4.58
C THR A 437 27.08 -4.72 -3.88
N LEU A 438 28.02 -5.60 -4.21
CA LEU A 438 28.20 -6.89 -3.58
C LEU A 438 29.47 -6.87 -2.73
N ASN A 439 29.30 -7.18 -1.46
CA ASN A 439 30.37 -7.26 -0.47
C ASN A 439 30.64 -8.72 -0.11
N PHE A 440 31.92 -9.06 -0.12
CA PHE A 440 32.42 -10.38 0.23
C PHE A 440 32.88 -10.41 1.69
N PRO A 441 32.92 -11.59 2.34
CA PRO A 441 33.43 -11.73 3.70
C PRO A 441 34.83 -11.12 3.87
N GLU A 442 35.13 -10.58 5.06
CA GLU A 442 36.43 -9.93 5.34
C GLU A 442 37.65 -10.85 5.09
N SER A 443 37.46 -12.17 5.15
CA SER A 443 38.50 -13.18 4.92
C SER A 443 38.96 -13.31 3.46
N THR A 444 38.26 -12.74 2.49
CA THR A 444 38.64 -12.79 1.05
C THR A 444 39.36 -11.52 0.56
N GLY A 445 39.66 -10.58 1.46
CA GLY A 445 40.00 -9.20 1.09
C GLY A 445 38.73 -8.42 0.71
N LYS A 446 38.78 -7.08 0.77
CA LYS A 446 37.68 -6.20 0.30
C LYS A 446 37.56 -6.26 -1.22
N VAL A 447 37.13 -7.39 -1.76
CA VAL A 447 36.59 -7.44 -3.12
C VAL A 447 35.20 -6.86 -3.04
N VAL A 448 34.99 -5.76 -3.74
CA VAL A 448 33.69 -5.12 -3.92
C VAL A 448 33.38 -5.23 -5.39
N LEU A 449 32.31 -5.94 -5.72
CA LEU A 449 31.75 -5.92 -7.08
C LEU A 449 30.59 -4.94 -7.09
N ASN A 450 30.43 -4.24 -8.20
CA ASN A 450 29.37 -3.27 -8.36
C ASN A 450 28.95 -3.15 -9.81
N GLY A 451 27.77 -2.59 -9.98
CA GLY A 451 27.20 -2.34 -11.28
C GLY A 451 26.04 -1.37 -11.19
N SER A 452 25.49 -1.07 -12.36
CA SER A 452 24.36 -0.18 -12.51
C SER A 452 23.45 -0.64 -13.62
N ALA A 453 22.14 -0.53 -13.41
CA ALA A 453 21.14 -0.74 -14.45
C ALA A 453 20.27 0.52 -14.58
N GLU A 454 20.07 1.00 -15.81
CA GLU A 454 19.03 1.99 -16.07
C GLU A 454 17.66 1.36 -15.84
N GLY A 455 16.70 2.17 -15.37
CA GLY A 455 15.34 1.73 -15.16
C GLY A 455 14.65 1.28 -16.47
N PRO A 456 13.60 0.47 -16.37
CA PRO A 456 12.89 -0.03 -17.53
C PRO A 456 12.22 1.12 -18.30
N GLU A 457 12.07 0.95 -19.62
CA GLU A 457 11.36 1.89 -20.48
C GLU A 457 9.89 2.06 -20.03
N VAL A 458 9.23 0.94 -19.71
CA VAL A 458 7.91 0.92 -19.10
C VAL A 458 8.07 0.93 -17.58
N VAL A 459 7.75 2.06 -16.96
CA VAL A 459 7.90 2.25 -15.51
C VAL A 459 6.71 1.63 -14.79
N THR A 460 6.96 0.58 -14.01
CA THR A 460 5.93 -0.14 -13.24
C THR A 460 6.16 -0.13 -11.72
N GLY A 461 7.36 0.27 -11.30
CA GLY A 461 7.82 0.16 -9.91
C GLY A 461 8.30 -1.25 -9.53
N ALA A 462 8.25 -2.23 -10.43
CA ALA A 462 8.91 -3.53 -10.26
C ALA A 462 10.12 -3.61 -11.21
N VAL A 463 11.27 -4.05 -10.70
CA VAL A 463 12.53 -4.01 -11.46
C VAL A 463 13.28 -5.31 -11.30
N MET A 464 13.72 -5.87 -12.43
CA MET A 464 14.63 -7.00 -12.46
C MET A 464 15.92 -6.59 -13.17
N ILE A 465 17.05 -6.81 -12.48
CA ILE A 465 18.39 -6.44 -12.91
C ILE A 465 19.15 -7.72 -13.27
N ASP A 466 19.56 -7.81 -14.53
CA ASP A 466 20.55 -8.78 -14.99
C ASP A 466 21.94 -8.32 -14.49
N MET A 467 22.50 -9.02 -13.51
CA MET A 467 23.77 -8.59 -12.89
C MET A 467 24.95 -8.72 -13.86
N ASN A 468 24.93 -9.73 -14.75
CA ASN A 468 26.00 -9.93 -15.72
C ASN A 468 26.08 -8.77 -16.72
N LYS A 469 24.93 -8.25 -17.16
CA LYS A 469 24.86 -7.12 -18.10
C LYS A 469 25.12 -5.76 -17.45
N SER A 470 24.85 -5.63 -16.16
CA SER A 470 24.93 -4.35 -15.43
C SER A 470 26.23 -4.16 -14.66
N ALA A 471 27.07 -5.19 -14.52
CA ALA A 471 28.34 -5.11 -13.83
C ALA A 471 29.36 -4.24 -14.56
N PHE A 472 30.17 -3.50 -13.81
CA PHE A 472 31.27 -2.72 -14.41
C PHE A 472 32.46 -3.59 -14.83
N ARG A 473 32.52 -4.84 -14.38
CA ARG A 473 33.57 -5.81 -14.68
C ARG A 473 32.97 -7.21 -14.71
N LEU A 474 33.57 -8.10 -15.50
CA LEU A 474 33.24 -9.53 -15.45
C LEU A 474 33.51 -10.09 -14.05
N PHE A 475 32.65 -10.99 -13.61
CA PHE A 475 32.73 -11.60 -12.28
C PHE A 475 32.15 -13.01 -12.27
N GLU A 476 32.53 -13.77 -11.26
CA GLU A 476 31.91 -15.02 -10.88
C GLU A 476 31.48 -14.92 -9.42
N LEU A 477 30.33 -15.52 -9.09
CA LEU A 477 29.84 -15.53 -7.72
C LEU A 477 30.42 -16.74 -6.99
N PRO A 478 30.98 -16.55 -5.77
CA PRO A 478 31.51 -17.64 -4.99
C PRO A 478 30.36 -18.51 -4.47
N GLU A 479 30.38 -19.79 -4.85
CA GLU A 479 29.42 -20.78 -4.37
C GLU A 479 29.59 -21.03 -2.87
N GLY A 480 28.48 -21.15 -2.15
CA GLY A 480 28.49 -21.47 -0.71
C GLY A 480 28.97 -20.34 0.22
N ALA A 481 29.48 -19.22 -0.32
CA ALA A 481 29.90 -18.08 0.49
C ALA A 481 28.71 -17.18 0.85
N LYS A 482 28.69 -16.69 2.09
CA LYS A 482 27.72 -15.69 2.54
C LYS A 482 28.07 -14.32 1.98
N LEU A 483 27.20 -13.80 1.13
CA LEU A 483 27.35 -12.51 0.48
C LEU A 483 26.39 -11.48 1.07
N THR A 484 26.79 -10.21 1.05
CA THR A 484 25.91 -9.09 1.39
C THR A 484 25.77 -8.18 0.18
N MET A 485 24.54 -7.85 -0.20
CA MET A 485 24.27 -6.94 -1.31
C MET A 485 23.53 -5.70 -0.81
N ASP A 486 23.98 -4.54 -1.29
CA ASP A 486 23.32 -3.26 -1.16
C ASP A 486 22.79 -2.81 -2.51
N VAL A 487 21.54 -2.35 -2.56
CA VAL A 487 20.95 -1.69 -3.72
C VAL A 487 20.42 -0.32 -3.34
N LYS A 488 20.84 0.70 -4.07
CA LYS A 488 20.32 2.06 -3.95
C LYS A 488 19.76 2.55 -5.28
N VAL A 489 18.87 3.52 -5.21
CA VAL A 489 18.21 4.13 -6.36
C VAL A 489 18.74 5.55 -6.54
N GLU A 490 19.25 5.83 -7.74
CA GLU A 490 19.66 7.16 -8.16
C GLU A 490 18.59 7.73 -9.11
N ARG A 491 18.12 8.94 -8.83
CA ARG A 491 17.13 9.66 -9.64
C ARG A 491 17.77 10.92 -10.19
N TYR A 492 17.74 11.09 -11.51
CA TYR A 492 18.38 12.23 -12.17
C TYR A 492 17.53 12.80 -13.31
N ASN A 493 17.70 14.06 -13.65
CA ASN A 493 17.01 14.70 -14.78
C ASN A 493 17.97 15.51 -15.66
N ASP A 494 17.47 15.97 -16.81
CA ASP A 494 18.28 16.71 -17.79
C ASP A 494 18.67 18.13 -17.30
N ARG A 495 18.16 18.58 -16.14
CA ARG A 495 18.53 19.86 -15.49
C ARG A 495 19.73 19.72 -14.55
N GLY A 496 20.20 18.50 -14.32
CA GLY A 496 21.31 18.20 -13.40
C GLY A 496 20.88 17.94 -11.96
N ASP A 497 19.58 17.91 -11.65
CA ASP A 497 19.12 17.49 -10.33
C ASP A 497 19.41 16.00 -10.13
N LYS A 498 19.94 15.62 -8.97
CA LYS A 498 20.28 14.23 -8.62
C LYS A 498 19.93 13.92 -7.17
N PHE A 499 19.28 12.79 -6.93
CA PHE A 499 18.92 12.29 -5.62
C PHE A 499 19.28 10.82 -5.47
N GLU A 500 19.66 10.41 -4.26
CA GLU A 500 19.96 9.01 -3.94
C GLU A 500 19.08 8.53 -2.80
N SER A 501 18.59 7.28 -2.91
CA SER A 501 17.86 6.63 -1.84
C SER A 501 18.77 6.13 -0.72
N THR A 502 18.19 5.92 0.45
CA THR A 502 18.76 4.97 1.42
C THR A 502 18.92 3.60 0.75
N PRO A 503 20.04 2.88 0.98
CA PRO A 503 20.24 1.55 0.41
C PRO A 503 19.38 0.49 1.12
N SER A 504 18.92 -0.49 0.36
CA SER A 504 18.36 -1.74 0.89
C SER A 504 19.40 -2.84 0.87
N ARG A 505 19.44 -3.64 1.93
CA ARG A 505 20.46 -4.66 2.15
C ARG A 505 19.84 -6.05 2.29
N ILE A 506 20.42 -7.03 1.59
CA ILE A 506 20.14 -8.45 1.80
C ILE A 506 21.41 -9.26 2.02
N GLN A 507 21.25 -10.43 2.66
CA GLN A 507 22.27 -11.47 2.72
C GLN A 507 21.76 -12.71 2.00
N PHE A 508 22.64 -13.37 1.25
CA PHE A 508 22.30 -14.59 0.53
C PHE A 508 23.53 -15.48 0.33
N VAL A 509 23.29 -16.71 -0.09
CA VAL A 509 24.30 -17.67 -0.52
C VAL A 509 23.95 -18.16 -1.93
N VAL A 510 24.97 -18.38 -2.75
CA VAL A 510 24.81 -18.89 -4.11
C VAL A 510 24.95 -20.40 -4.11
N HIS A 511 23.91 -21.08 -4.58
CA HIS A 511 23.85 -22.53 -4.70
C HIS A 511 23.38 -22.90 -6.12
N PRO A 512 24.29 -23.22 -7.07
CA PRO A 512 23.88 -23.55 -8.45
C PRO A 512 22.96 -24.77 -8.56
N TRP A 513 23.02 -25.68 -7.59
CA TRP A 513 22.15 -26.84 -7.50
C TRP A 513 20.74 -26.50 -6.97
N PHE A 514 20.52 -25.31 -6.41
CA PHE A 514 19.26 -24.94 -5.76
C PHE A 514 18.22 -24.49 -6.80
N PRO A 515 16.96 -24.97 -6.72
CA PRO A 515 15.91 -24.62 -7.66
C PRO A 515 15.29 -23.26 -7.30
N TYR A 516 15.95 -22.16 -7.61
CA TYR A 516 15.45 -20.81 -7.28
C TYR A 516 14.09 -20.49 -7.93
N THR A 517 13.91 -20.86 -9.19
CA THR A 517 12.68 -20.65 -9.95
C THR A 517 11.92 -21.96 -10.09
N THR A 518 10.59 -21.89 -10.01
CA THR A 518 9.69 -23.03 -10.22
C THR A 518 8.99 -22.89 -11.56
N GLN A 519 8.45 -24.00 -12.08
CA GLN A 519 7.52 -23.91 -13.21
C GLN A 519 6.22 -23.23 -12.73
N LYS A 520 5.55 -22.49 -13.61
CA LYS A 520 4.38 -21.63 -13.33
C LYS A 520 3.13 -22.35 -12.77
N SER A 521 3.20 -23.63 -12.39
CA SER A 521 2.07 -24.48 -12.02
C SER A 521 2.15 -25.12 -10.62
N ASP A 522 3.15 -24.78 -9.80
CA ASP A 522 3.28 -25.37 -8.46
C ASP A 522 2.15 -24.88 -7.54
N THR A 523 1.45 -25.82 -6.90
CA THR A 523 0.33 -25.54 -6.02
C THR A 523 0.82 -25.19 -4.62
N VAL A 524 0.43 -24.02 -4.11
CA VAL A 524 0.64 -23.65 -2.70
C VAL A 524 -0.46 -24.31 -1.87
N LYS A 525 -0.07 -25.19 -0.95
CA LYS A 525 -1.01 -25.79 0.01
C LYS A 525 -1.12 -24.89 1.23
N VAL A 526 -2.33 -24.74 1.76
CA VAL A 526 -2.58 -23.97 2.98
C VAL A 526 -2.66 -24.91 4.17
N ARG A 527 -2.00 -24.55 5.27
CA ARG A 527 -2.20 -25.19 6.58
C ARG A 527 -2.74 -24.17 7.56
N TYR A 528 -3.91 -24.46 8.09
CA TYR A 528 -4.58 -23.64 9.10
C TYR A 528 -4.29 -24.15 10.50
N PRO A 529 -4.31 -23.27 11.52
CA PRO A 529 -4.27 -23.69 12.91
C PRO A 529 -5.47 -24.56 13.27
N ALA A 530 -5.38 -25.30 14.39
CA ALA A 530 -6.43 -26.21 14.86
C ALA A 530 -7.81 -25.53 14.97
N SER A 531 -7.83 -24.25 15.37
CA SER A 531 -9.03 -23.41 15.49
C SER A 531 -9.74 -23.11 14.15
N MET A 532 -9.05 -23.34 13.02
CA MET A 532 -9.49 -23.03 11.67
C MET A 532 -9.41 -24.22 10.72
N MET A 533 -9.13 -25.44 11.21
CA MET A 533 -9.01 -26.64 10.37
C MET A 533 -10.25 -26.93 9.51
N GLN A 534 -11.44 -26.45 9.91
CA GLN A 534 -12.63 -26.58 9.05
C GLN A 534 -12.49 -25.88 7.69
N LEU A 535 -11.57 -24.91 7.55
CA LEU A 535 -11.31 -24.20 6.31
C LEU A 535 -10.46 -25.04 5.34
N GLU A 536 -9.59 -25.91 5.85
CA GLU A 536 -8.79 -26.85 5.01
C GLU A 536 -9.69 -27.80 4.21
N ARG A 537 -10.82 -28.20 4.78
CA ARG A 537 -11.77 -29.15 4.17
C ARG A 537 -12.70 -28.51 3.15
N ARG A 538 -12.64 -27.19 2.97
CA ARG A 538 -13.49 -26.40 2.06
C ARG A 538 -12.72 -25.79 0.89
N GLY A 539 -11.50 -26.27 0.62
CA GLY A 539 -10.86 -25.99 -0.66
C GLY A 539 -11.79 -26.41 -1.81
N PRO A 540 -11.80 -25.66 -2.93
CA PRO A 540 -12.69 -25.90 -4.06
C PRO A 540 -12.63 -27.33 -4.61
#